data_AF-A0A1Y4MRR8-F1
#
_entry.id   AF-A0A1Y4MRR8-F1
#
_cell.length_a   1.000
_cell.length_b   1.000
_cell.length_c   1.000
_cell.angle_alpha   90.00
_cell.angle_beta   90.00
_cell.angle_gamma   90.00
#
_symmetry.space_group_name_H-M   'P 1'
#
loop_
_entity.id
_entity.type
_entity.pdbx_description
1 polymer ?
#
loop_
_entity_poly.entity_id
_entity_poly.type
_entity_poly.pdbx_seq_one_letter_code
_entity_poly.pdbx_strand_id
1 'polypeptide(L)'
;MSDDFHMEISIPADNDGYILLQCPNCGTFFKATPSDIEDDGVLELFCPSCGLVGEDYITEDVLELAMAMAQNKAMDMIHEEFKKMERQFRKGPVTFKAGKRPKHEPENPIRSGIEALEIVSFPCCKRTAKVKPILSMTGCYCPFCGVKNYEVE
;
A
#
# COMPACT_ATOMS: atom_id res chain seq x y z
N MET A 1 -24.50 16.48 5.69
CA MET A 1 -23.87 15.20 6.05
C MET A 1 -22.84 14.96 4.96
N SER A 2 -21.56 15.02 5.30
CA SER A 2 -20.49 14.68 4.38
C SER A 2 -20.63 13.19 4.09
N ASP A 3 -20.86 12.80 2.83
CA ASP A 3 -20.83 11.38 2.43
C ASP A 3 -19.36 10.93 2.42
N ASP A 4 -18.81 10.66 3.61
CA ASP A 4 -17.53 9.96 3.72
C ASP A 4 -17.73 8.52 3.25
N PHE A 5 -16.91 8.08 2.31
CA PHE A 5 -16.89 6.69 1.86
C PHE A 5 -15.55 6.06 2.26
N HIS A 6 -15.62 4.83 2.75
CA HIS A 6 -14.46 4.03 3.13
C HIS A 6 -14.12 3.06 2.00
N MET A 7 -12.84 2.88 1.72
CA MET A 7 -12.32 1.87 0.79
C MET A 7 -11.23 1.08 1.49
N GLU A 8 -11.27 -0.24 1.33
CA GLU A 8 -10.30 -1.17 1.91
C GLU A 8 -9.54 -1.86 0.78
N ILE A 9 -8.22 -1.95 0.93
CA ILE A 9 -7.33 -2.63 -0.01
C ILE A 9 -6.63 -3.74 0.75
N SER A 10 -6.86 -4.98 0.32
CA SER A 10 -6.21 -6.14 0.89
C SER A 10 -4.81 -6.33 0.29
N ILE A 11 -3.78 -6.21 1.12
CA ILE A 11 -2.39 -6.46 0.73
C ILE A 11 -2.08 -7.95 0.96
N PRO A 12 -1.79 -8.74 -0.09
CA PRO A 12 -1.49 -10.16 0.08
C PRO A 12 -0.10 -10.36 0.69
N ALA A 13 -0.03 -11.22 1.70
CA ALA A 13 1.23 -11.75 2.19
C ALA A 13 1.79 -12.82 1.24
N ASP A 14 3.11 -13.03 1.30
CA ASP A 14 3.74 -14.17 0.62
C ASP A 14 3.56 -15.49 1.40
N ASN A 15 4.13 -16.57 0.85
CA ASN A 15 4.02 -17.92 1.43
C ASN A 15 4.58 -18.03 2.85
N ASP A 16 5.45 -17.11 3.28
CA ASP A 16 6.04 -17.09 4.61
C ASP A 16 5.35 -16.06 5.53
N GLY A 17 4.26 -15.43 5.08
CA GLY A 17 3.48 -14.47 5.87
C GLY A 17 4.02 -13.04 5.86
N TYR A 18 4.90 -12.68 4.92
CA TYR A 18 5.47 -11.33 4.83
C TYR A 18 4.76 -10.50 3.77
N ILE A 19 4.50 -9.22 4.07
CA ILE A 19 3.93 -8.26 3.13
C ILE A 19 5.02 -7.43 2.45
N LEU A 20 4.79 -7.06 1.19
CA LEU A 20 5.75 -6.27 0.42
C LEU A 20 5.67 -4.78 0.78
N LEU A 21 6.82 -4.21 1.10
CA LEU A 21 7.00 -2.81 1.48
C LEU A 21 8.02 -2.15 0.55
N GLN A 22 7.80 -0.88 0.22
CA GLN A 22 8.71 -0.07 -0.59
C GLN A 22 9.13 1.16 0.20
N CYS A 23 10.43 1.40 0.31
CA CYS A 23 10.93 2.60 0.97
C CYS A 23 10.69 3.84 0.08
N PRO A 24 10.05 4.91 0.60
CA PRO A 24 9.78 6.12 -0.17
C PRO A 24 11.06 6.94 -0.43
N ASN A 25 12.08 6.80 0.43
CA ASN A 25 13.31 7.59 0.32
C ASN A 25 14.31 7.03 -0.71
N CYS A 26 14.42 5.70 -0.82
CA CYS A 26 15.43 5.05 -1.69
C CYS A 26 14.87 4.03 -2.67
N GLY A 27 13.55 3.78 -2.65
CA GLY A 27 12.88 2.83 -3.54
C GLY A 27 13.21 1.36 -3.27
N THR A 28 13.91 1.04 -2.18
CA THR A 28 14.24 -0.36 -1.87
C THR A 28 13.01 -1.10 -1.37
N PHE A 29 12.77 -2.25 -1.99
CA PHE A 29 11.80 -3.24 -1.52
C PHE A 29 12.37 -4.12 -0.41
N PHE A 30 11.53 -4.39 0.58
CA PHE A 30 11.75 -5.37 1.64
C PHE A 30 10.41 -5.92 2.09
N LYS A 31 10.40 -6.96 2.93
CA LYS A 31 9.16 -7.49 3.50
C LYS A 31 9.26 -7.66 5.01
N ALA A 32 8.16 -7.41 5.70
CA ALA A 32 8.01 -7.62 7.14
C ALA A 32 6.66 -8.28 7.40
N THR A 33 6.50 -8.90 8.57
CA THR A 33 5.21 -9.50 8.95
C THR A 33 4.28 -8.41 9.49
N PRO A 34 2.97 -8.44 9.20
CA PRO A 34 2.01 -7.49 9.78
C PRO A 34 2.08 -7.47 11.31
N SER A 35 2.23 -8.65 11.94
CA SER A 35 2.37 -8.76 13.40
C SER A 35 3.57 -8.03 13.97
N ASP A 36 4.71 -7.99 13.26
CA ASP A 36 5.89 -7.25 13.73
C ASP A 36 5.74 -5.74 13.48
N ILE A 37 5.05 -5.35 12.41
CA ILE A 37 4.80 -3.95 12.06
C ILE A 37 3.81 -3.31 13.04
N GLU A 38 2.78 -4.05 13.45
CA GLU A 38 1.71 -3.60 14.35
C GLU A 38 2.04 -3.80 15.84
N ASP A 39 3.25 -4.28 16.16
CA ASP A 39 3.69 -4.48 17.53
C ASP A 39 3.94 -3.13 18.23
N ASP A 40 3.33 -2.91 19.41
CA ASP A 40 3.45 -1.67 20.19
C ASP A 40 4.91 -1.28 20.54
N GLY A 41 5.83 -2.25 20.53
CA GLY A 41 7.26 -2.04 20.73
C GLY A 41 8.01 -1.55 19.49
N VAL A 42 7.34 -1.48 18.33
CA VAL A 42 7.86 -0.89 17.09
C VAL A 42 7.26 0.50 16.92
N LEU A 43 8.06 1.52 17.24
CA LEU A 43 7.62 2.92 17.14
C LEU A 43 7.62 3.41 15.70
N GLU A 44 8.65 3.04 14.94
CA GLU A 44 8.87 3.47 13.57
C GLU A 44 9.46 2.30 12.78
N LEU A 45 9.10 2.23 11.50
CA LEU A 45 9.74 1.34 10.55
C LEU A 45 10.94 2.03 9.91
N PHE A 46 12.04 1.31 9.80
CA PHE A 46 13.28 1.75 9.19
C PHE A 46 13.52 1.01 7.88
N CYS A 47 14.06 1.70 6.88
CA CYS A 47 14.45 1.04 5.65
C CYS A 47 15.71 0.19 5.90
N PRO A 48 15.69 -1.12 5.60
CA PRO A 48 16.87 -1.97 5.79
C PRO A 48 18.07 -1.59 4.90
N SER A 49 17.85 -0.81 3.84
CA SER A 49 18.94 -0.34 2.95
C SER A 49 19.53 1.00 3.36
N CYS A 50 18.72 2.04 3.56
CA CYS A 50 19.22 3.39 3.84
C CYS A 50 19.20 3.78 5.33
N GLY A 51 18.50 3.01 6.17
CA GLY A 51 18.38 3.28 7.61
C GLY A 51 17.48 4.46 7.97
N LEU A 52 16.81 5.07 6.99
CA LEU A 52 15.85 6.16 7.23
C LEU A 52 14.45 5.62 7.52
N VAL A 53 13.69 6.38 8.30
CA VAL A 53 12.26 6.18 8.53
C VAL A 53 11.50 6.73 7.33
N GLY A 54 10.60 5.92 6.77
CA GLY A 54 9.69 6.33 5.70
C GLY A 54 8.38 6.89 6.26
N GLU A 55 7.75 7.81 5.53
CA GLU A 55 6.42 8.34 5.87
C GLU A 55 5.34 7.25 5.73
N ASP A 56 5.35 6.56 4.60
CA ASP A 56 4.57 5.36 4.33
C ASP A 56 5.44 4.37 3.55
N TYR A 57 5.19 3.07 3.75
CA TYR A 57 5.94 1.99 3.08
C TYR A 57 5.10 1.32 1.99
N ILE A 58 4.16 2.09 1.43
CA ILE A 58 3.21 1.62 0.43
C ILE A 58 3.94 1.42 -0.90
N THR A 59 3.62 0.33 -1.59
CA THR A 59 4.17 0.07 -2.92
C THR A 59 3.40 0.86 -3.98
N GLU A 60 4.05 1.19 -5.09
CA GLU A 60 3.38 1.88 -6.22
C GLU A 60 2.08 1.18 -6.65
N ASP A 61 2.08 -0.15 -6.75
CA ASP A 61 0.89 -0.95 -7.13
C ASP A 61 -0.33 -0.71 -6.20
N VAL A 62 -0.08 -0.48 -4.90
CA VAL A 62 -1.14 -0.24 -3.92
C VAL A 62 -1.68 1.18 -4.09
N LEU A 63 -0.80 2.15 -4.33
CA LEU A 63 -1.16 3.53 -4.60
C LEU A 63 -1.99 3.64 -5.90
N GLU A 64 -1.55 2.98 -6.97
CA GLU A 64 -2.27 2.94 -8.24
C GLU A 64 -3.67 2.32 -8.08
N LEU A 65 -3.79 1.21 -7.35
CA LEU A 65 -5.09 0.59 -7.08
C LEU A 65 -6.01 1.52 -6.26
N ALA A 66 -5.47 2.18 -5.23
CA ALA A 66 -6.23 3.14 -4.43
C ALA A 66 -6.76 4.30 -5.28
N MET A 67 -5.94 4.83 -6.18
CA MET A 67 -6.32 5.90 -7.09
C MET A 67 -7.41 5.44 -8.07
N ALA A 68 -7.27 4.25 -8.66
CA ALA A 68 -8.28 3.70 -9.58
C ALA A 68 -9.64 3.51 -8.89
N MET A 69 -9.66 2.92 -7.69
CA MET A 69 -10.87 2.74 -6.88
C MET A 69 -11.52 4.08 -6.53
N ALA A 70 -10.72 5.06 -6.09
CA ALA A 70 -11.19 6.40 -5.76
C ALA A 70 -11.83 7.11 -6.97
N GLN A 71 -11.17 7.05 -8.13
CA GLN A 71 -11.68 7.64 -9.37
C GLN A 71 -12.98 6.97 -9.82
N ASN A 72 -13.04 5.63 -9.80
CA ASN A 72 -14.24 4.88 -10.15
C ASN A 72 -15.42 5.26 -9.25
N LYS A 73 -15.17 5.36 -7.94
CA LYS A 73 -16.18 5.76 -6.96
C LYS A 73 -16.65 7.20 -7.17
N ALA A 74 -15.73 8.14 -7.36
CA ALA A 74 -16.05 9.54 -7.60
C ALA A 74 -16.90 9.72 -8.86
N MET A 75 -16.54 9.03 -9.94
CA MET A 75 -17.29 9.06 -11.20
C MET A 75 -18.70 8.46 -11.06
N ASP A 76 -18.85 7.39 -10.29
CA ASP A 76 -20.17 6.83 -9.97
C ASP A 76 -21.03 7.80 -9.16
N MET A 77 -20.45 8.49 -8.16
CA MET A 77 -21.18 9.51 -7.38
C MET A 77 -21.66 10.66 -8.25
N ILE A 78 -20.79 11.20 -9.11
CA ILE A 78 -21.15 12.26 -10.06
C ILE A 78 -22.28 11.80 -10.99
N HIS A 79 -22.19 10.57 -11.49
CA HIS A 79 -23.20 10.02 -12.38
C HIS A 79 -24.57 9.85 -11.68
N GLU A 80 -24.58 9.37 -10.43
CA GLU A 80 -25.81 9.23 -9.66
C GLU A 80 -26.45 10.59 -9.34
N GLU A 81 -25.67 11.62 -9.03
CA GLU A 81 -26.17 12.98 -8.85
C GLU A 81 -26.77 13.55 -10.14
N PHE A 82 -26.11 13.37 -11.29
CA PHE A 82 -26.70 13.76 -12.57
C PHE A 82 -27.97 12.99 -12.91
N LYS A 83 -28.08 11.71 -12.52
CA LYS A 83 -29.33 10.95 -12.68
C LYS A 83 -30.44 11.44 -11.77
N LYS A 84 -30.13 11.83 -10.52
CA LYS A 84 -31.11 12.45 -9.62
C LYS A 84 -31.63 13.75 -10.23
N MET A 85 -30.73 14.57 -10.78
CA MET A 85 -31.07 15.79 -11.50
C MET A 85 -31.97 15.52 -12.71
N GLU A 86 -31.60 14.59 -13.59
CA GLU A 86 -32.43 14.18 -14.74
C GLU A 86 -33.85 13.79 -14.30
N ARG A 87 -34.00 13.01 -13.22
CA ARG A 87 -35.31 12.63 -12.68
C ARG A 87 -36.13 13.82 -12.19
N GLN A 88 -35.49 14.80 -11.55
CA GLN A 88 -36.14 16.02 -11.05
C GLN A 88 -36.64 16.92 -12.19
N PHE A 89 -35.83 17.10 -13.24
CA PHE A 89 -36.16 17.99 -14.36
C PHE A 89 -37.02 17.33 -15.45
N ARG A 90 -37.31 16.03 -15.35
CA ARG A 90 -38.08 15.27 -16.37
C ARG A 90 -39.50 15.79 -16.62
N LYS A 91 -40.12 16.49 -15.65
CA LYS A 91 -41.47 17.08 -15.77
C LYS A 91 -41.46 18.61 -15.89
N GLY A 92 -40.28 19.23 -15.94
CA GLY A 92 -40.11 20.67 -16.01
C GLY A 92 -40.04 21.20 -17.44
N PRO A 93 -39.95 22.53 -17.62
CA PRO A 93 -39.83 23.17 -18.94
C PRO A 93 -38.45 22.93 -19.60
N VAL A 94 -37.46 22.45 -18.84
CA VAL A 94 -36.11 22.11 -19.31
C VAL A 94 -35.86 20.64 -19.03
N THR A 95 -35.35 19.91 -20.03
CA THR A 95 -34.99 18.50 -19.90
C THR A 95 -33.47 18.34 -19.82
N PHE A 96 -33.00 17.54 -18.86
CA PHE A 96 -31.59 17.21 -18.66
C PHE A 96 -31.39 15.70 -18.78
N LYS A 97 -30.28 15.26 -19.36
CA LYS A 97 -29.93 13.84 -19.49
C LYS A 97 -28.53 13.59 -18.95
N ALA A 98 -28.40 12.66 -18.00
CA ALA A 98 -27.15 12.31 -17.35
C ALA A 98 -26.15 11.55 -18.25
N GLY A 99 -26.59 11.09 -19.43
CA GLY A 99 -25.76 10.31 -20.35
C GLY A 99 -25.53 8.87 -19.91
N LYS A 100 -24.50 8.22 -20.47
CA LYS A 100 -24.13 6.84 -20.14
C LYS A 100 -23.34 6.80 -18.83
N ARG A 101 -23.37 5.65 -18.14
CA ARG A 101 -22.52 5.43 -16.97
C ARG A 101 -21.03 5.52 -17.37
N PRO A 102 -20.17 6.16 -16.57
CA PRO A 102 -18.73 6.20 -16.80
C PRO A 102 -18.15 4.80 -16.95
N LYS A 103 -17.09 4.67 -17.75
CA LYS A 103 -16.28 3.45 -17.78
C LYS A 103 -15.29 3.52 -16.63
N HIS A 104 -15.18 2.44 -15.87
CA HIS A 104 -14.24 2.32 -14.78
C HIS A 104 -12.82 2.08 -15.29
N GLU A 105 -11.84 2.67 -14.60
CA GLU A 105 -10.44 2.32 -14.72
C GLU A 105 -10.20 0.90 -14.17
N PRO A 106 -9.23 0.14 -14.71
CA PRO A 106 -8.97 -1.21 -14.27
C PRO A 106 -8.39 -1.24 -12.85
N GLU A 107 -9.08 -1.93 -11.95
CA GLU A 107 -8.61 -2.21 -10.58
C GLU A 107 -7.78 -3.49 -10.59
N ASN A 108 -6.47 -3.35 -10.83
CA ASN A 108 -5.56 -4.49 -10.87
C ASN A 108 -5.26 -5.02 -9.47
N PRO A 109 -5.38 -6.33 -9.20
CA PRO A 109 -5.08 -6.88 -7.89
C PRO A 109 -3.58 -6.78 -7.59
N ILE A 110 -3.26 -6.41 -6.35
CA ILE A 110 -1.88 -6.37 -5.85
C ILE A 110 -1.29 -7.79 -5.88
N ARG A 111 -0.03 -7.89 -6.30
CA ARG A 111 0.72 -9.16 -6.31
C ARG A 111 1.92 -9.04 -5.39
N SER A 112 2.20 -10.07 -4.61
CA SER A 112 3.46 -10.20 -3.85
C SER A 112 4.62 -10.61 -4.77
N GLY A 113 4.86 -9.88 -5.88
CA GLY A 113 5.70 -10.32 -6.99
C GLY A 113 7.21 -10.33 -6.76
N ILE A 114 7.70 -9.86 -5.61
CA ILE A 114 9.15 -9.82 -5.33
C ILE A 114 9.56 -11.06 -4.51
N GLU A 115 10.07 -12.06 -5.22
CA GLU A 115 10.48 -13.35 -4.64
C GLU A 115 11.98 -13.43 -4.33
N ALA A 116 12.82 -12.56 -4.93
CA ALA A 116 14.27 -12.57 -4.72
C ALA A 116 14.72 -11.85 -3.44
N LEU A 117 14.02 -12.09 -2.33
CA LEU A 117 14.39 -11.56 -1.00
C LEU A 117 14.62 -12.73 -0.05
N GLU A 118 15.62 -12.58 0.81
CA GLU A 118 16.02 -13.60 1.79
C GLU A 118 15.58 -13.20 3.19
N ILE A 119 15.12 -14.18 3.97
CA ILE A 119 14.76 -13.97 5.37
C ILE A 119 16.05 -13.76 6.17
N VAL A 120 16.15 -12.61 6.83
CA VAL A 120 17.23 -12.25 7.73
C VAL A 120 16.69 -12.12 9.14
N SER A 121 17.40 -12.73 10.10
CA SER A 121 17.11 -12.61 11.53
C SER A 121 17.87 -11.42 12.10
N PHE A 122 17.18 -10.59 12.90
CA PHE A 122 17.75 -9.41 13.54
C PHE A 122 17.85 -9.63 15.06
N PRO A 123 19.05 -9.91 15.59
CA PRO A 123 19.25 -10.18 17.01
C PRO A 123 18.89 -9.00 17.94
N CYS A 124 18.92 -7.75 17.45
CA CYS A 124 18.62 -6.55 18.26
C CYS A 124 17.22 -6.62 18.90
N CYS A 125 16.26 -7.18 18.19
CA CYS A 125 14.85 -7.21 18.60
C CYS A 125 14.22 -8.60 18.43
N LYS A 126 14.99 -9.62 18.02
CA LYS A 126 14.56 -11.01 17.80
C LYS A 126 13.42 -11.15 16.79
N ARG A 127 13.41 -10.28 15.78
CA ARG A 127 12.44 -10.30 14.66
C ARG A 127 13.13 -10.68 13.36
N THR A 128 12.33 -10.97 12.35
CA THR A 128 12.80 -11.34 11.02
C THR A 128 12.21 -10.42 9.95
N ALA A 129 12.96 -10.17 8.88
CA ALA A 129 12.47 -9.45 7.72
C ALA A 129 13.09 -10.02 6.45
N LYS A 130 12.42 -9.89 5.30
CA LYS A 130 12.99 -10.26 4.01
C LYS A 130 13.66 -9.07 3.37
N VAL A 131 14.95 -9.20 3.05
CA VAL A 131 15.76 -8.15 2.44
C VAL A 131 16.46 -8.67 1.20
N LYS A 132 17.05 -7.77 0.39
CA LYS A 132 17.82 -8.18 -0.77
C LYS A 132 19.06 -8.97 -0.32
N PRO A 133 19.44 -10.08 -1.00
CA PRO A 133 20.61 -10.88 -0.63
C PRO A 133 21.89 -10.04 -0.44
N ILE A 134 22.12 -9.06 -1.31
CA ILE A 134 23.29 -8.17 -1.21
C ILE A 134 23.31 -7.32 0.08
N LEU A 135 22.14 -6.98 0.63
CA LEU A 135 22.02 -6.24 1.89
C LEU A 135 22.24 -7.16 3.10
N SER A 136 21.83 -8.42 2.99
CA SER A 136 22.20 -9.45 3.97
C SER A 136 23.72 -9.58 4.05
N MET A 137 24.38 -9.64 2.88
CA MET A 137 25.84 -9.84 2.77
C MET A 137 26.71 -8.62 3.14
N THR A 138 26.20 -7.39 3.00
CA THR A 138 26.99 -6.17 3.24
C THR A 138 26.66 -5.49 4.56
N GLY A 139 25.69 -6.04 5.28
CA GLY A 139 25.07 -5.45 6.45
C GLY A 139 23.87 -4.57 6.09
N CYS A 140 22.81 -4.70 6.90
CA CYS A 140 21.54 -4.02 6.72
C CYS A 140 21.03 -3.45 8.04
N TYR A 141 20.16 -2.44 7.97
CA TYR A 141 19.50 -1.91 9.15
C TYR A 141 18.33 -2.81 9.54
N CYS A 142 18.13 -3.02 10.84
CA CYS A 142 16.93 -3.68 11.32
C CYS A 142 15.71 -2.80 11.04
N PRO A 143 14.68 -3.32 10.34
CA PRO A 143 13.48 -2.54 10.04
C PRO A 143 12.70 -2.08 11.28
N PHE A 144 12.88 -2.73 12.42
CA PHE A 144 12.07 -2.51 13.62
C PHE A 144 12.76 -1.70 14.71
N CYS A 145 14.10 -1.68 14.71
CA CYS A 145 14.90 -1.09 15.78
C CYS A 145 15.92 -0.06 15.26
N GLY A 146 16.11 0.05 13.93
CA GLY A 146 17.08 0.94 13.31
C GLY A 146 18.55 0.57 13.52
N VAL A 147 18.87 -0.40 14.39
CA VAL A 147 20.25 -0.85 14.62
C VAL A 147 20.78 -1.51 13.36
N LYS A 148 21.99 -1.10 12.95
CA LYS A 148 22.70 -1.72 11.84
C LYS A 148 23.23 -3.09 12.26
N ASN A 149 22.75 -4.12 11.57
CA ASN A 149 23.29 -5.47 11.67
C ASN A 149 24.46 -5.58 10.68
N TYR A 150 25.68 -5.59 11.20
CA TYR A 150 26.85 -5.98 10.42
C TYR A 150 26.89 -7.51 10.40
N GLU A 151 27.31 -8.13 9.29
CA GLU A 151 27.57 -9.58 9.32
C GLU A 151 28.45 -9.90 10.52
N VAL A 152 27.94 -10.78 11.39
CA VAL A 152 28.77 -11.47 12.37
C VAL A 152 29.25 -12.72 11.64
N GLU A 153 30.54 -12.74 11.30
CA GLU A 153 31.25 -13.96 10.90
C GLU A 153 30.96 -15.12 11.86
#